data_AF-A0A2T0R4S7-F1
#
_entry.id   AF-A0A2T0R4S7-F1
#
_cell.length_a   1.000
_cell.length_b   1.000
_cell.length_c   1.000
_cell.angle_alpha   90.00
_cell.angle_beta   90.00
_cell.angle_gamma   90.00
#
_symmetry.space_group_name_H-M   'P 1'
#
loop_
_entity.id
_entity.type
_entity.pdbx_description
1 polymer ?
#
loop_
_entity_poly.entity_id
_entity_poly.type
_entity_poly.pdbx_seq_one_letter_code
_entity_poly.pdbx_strand_id
1 'polypeptide(L)'
;MVPDDARAHGIDLVLGRPQGLAAIALRQVLGTPEPPLWPSVALPGEGFKERFERWQTDLRATHPDEAIAQSWVWLLADLGELDLAVAMVEKLGDGVPGAKLRHAEIVYTRARGGDRENARRMFREVAAETTDAATRMHCLLRLGDIARGRAGRQARGVWVIPHLAESYLRAVQVLVATRGGRLRPEEGGDAYRLLQQTSLRLFEQMAAVGPRLAWPVIGAWCGGAARWGDRATRLVRNGNRLALIRQHRAMLRSLAVLLRGRPAPADVRGEMRALRATYQAADDIPGAANCTVTLAVLARADGDRSAARCLLDAAMADYTVGRPDGLPLAAGEALVKIVRRLLER
;
A
#
# COMPACT_ATOMS: atom_id res chain seq x y z
N MET A 1 -15.46 17.15 -24.22
CA MET A 1 -15.73 15.72 -24.54
C MET A 1 -16.11 14.88 -23.32
N VAL A 2 -15.31 14.80 -22.25
CA VAL A 2 -15.76 14.62 -20.83
C VAL A 2 -15.96 15.96 -20.09
N PRO A 3 -15.25 17.07 -20.48
CA PRO A 3 -15.47 18.38 -19.87
C PRO A 3 -16.91 18.89 -19.80
N ASP A 4 -17.79 18.47 -20.71
CA ASP A 4 -19.13 19.04 -20.82
C ASP A 4 -20.09 18.37 -19.81
N ASP A 5 -19.96 17.06 -19.59
CA ASP A 5 -20.70 16.28 -18.59
C ASP A 5 -20.26 16.68 -17.17
N ALA A 6 -18.94 16.85 -16.95
CA ALA A 6 -18.40 17.36 -15.69
C ALA A 6 -18.87 18.81 -15.42
N ARG A 7 -18.89 19.69 -16.43
CA ARG A 7 -19.41 21.06 -16.30
C ARG A 7 -20.91 21.11 -16.01
N ALA A 8 -21.71 20.18 -16.54
CA ALA A 8 -23.14 20.09 -16.22
C ALA A 8 -23.40 19.88 -14.72
N HIS A 9 -22.44 19.27 -14.00
CA HIS A 9 -22.44 19.13 -12.54
C HIS A 9 -21.52 20.15 -11.83
N GLY A 10 -21.16 21.25 -12.49
CA GLY A 10 -20.34 22.33 -11.92
C GLY A 10 -18.89 21.93 -11.61
N ILE A 11 -18.33 20.94 -12.29
CA ILE A 11 -16.94 20.49 -12.16
C ILE A 11 -16.11 21.10 -13.28
N ASP A 12 -15.23 22.03 -12.93
CA ASP A 12 -14.35 22.68 -13.89
C ASP A 12 -13.04 21.91 -14.02
N LEU A 13 -12.92 21.12 -15.09
CA LEU A 13 -11.73 20.34 -15.39
C LEU A 13 -10.71 21.23 -16.11
N VAL A 14 -9.69 21.71 -15.39
CA VAL A 14 -8.56 22.45 -15.98
C VAL A 14 -7.62 21.47 -16.68
N LEU A 15 -7.91 21.15 -17.95
CA LEU A 15 -7.01 20.37 -18.80
C LEU A 15 -6.01 21.32 -19.49
N GLY A 16 -4.83 21.44 -18.91
CA GLY A 16 -3.72 22.19 -19.48
C GLY A 16 -3.02 21.43 -20.61
N ARG A 17 -3.44 21.73 -21.85
CA ARG A 17 -2.78 21.45 -23.17
C ARG A 17 -2.79 20.01 -23.71
N PRO A 18 -2.98 19.83 -25.04
CA PRO A 18 -3.01 18.53 -25.70
C PRO A 18 -1.59 17.97 -25.85
N GLN A 19 -1.46 16.65 -25.65
CA GLN A 19 -0.24 15.83 -25.57
C GLN A 19 0.42 15.89 -24.18
N GLY A 20 0.19 14.83 -23.39
CA GLY A 20 0.74 14.69 -22.05
C GLY A 20 2.27 14.82 -22.04
N LEU A 21 2.78 15.51 -21.02
CA LEU A 21 4.21 15.80 -20.80
C LEU A 21 5.13 14.58 -20.99
N ALA A 22 4.67 13.37 -20.66
CA ALA A 22 5.42 12.13 -20.85
C ALA A 22 5.74 11.84 -22.32
N ALA A 23 4.81 12.10 -23.26
CA ALA A 23 5.03 11.84 -24.69
C ALA A 23 6.01 12.85 -25.32
N ILE A 24 5.99 14.09 -24.85
CA ILE A 24 6.91 15.15 -25.30
C ILE A 24 8.32 14.90 -24.73
N ALA A 25 8.42 14.56 -23.44
CA ALA A 25 9.69 14.24 -22.80
C ALA A 25 10.36 13.01 -23.43
N LEU A 26 9.61 11.95 -23.71
CA LEU A 26 10.13 10.75 -24.36
C LEU A 26 10.67 11.03 -25.77
N ARG A 27 9.98 11.89 -26.54
CA ARG A 27 10.40 12.32 -27.89
C ARG A 27 11.66 13.16 -27.88
N GLN A 28 11.79 14.07 -26.91
CA GLN A 28 13.01 14.87 -26.72
C GLN A 28 14.20 14.00 -26.33
N VAL A 29 14.01 13.01 -25.46
CA VAL A 29 15.07 12.05 -25.07
C VAL A 29 15.51 11.18 -26.25
N LEU A 30 14.60 10.83 -27.15
CA LEU A 30 14.89 10.00 -28.33
C LEU A 30 15.40 10.78 -29.55
N GLY A 31 15.59 12.10 -29.43
CA GLY A 31 16.10 12.95 -30.52
C GLY A 31 15.14 13.11 -31.71
N THR A 32 13.86 12.74 -31.54
CA THR A 32 12.83 12.82 -32.57
C THR A 32 11.75 13.81 -32.12
N PRO A 33 11.92 15.12 -32.38
CA PRO A 33 10.94 16.14 -31.98
C PRO A 33 9.59 15.97 -32.70
N GLU A 34 9.60 15.30 -33.85
CA GLU A 34 8.42 14.95 -34.63
C GLU A 34 7.98 13.51 -34.31
N PRO A 35 6.66 13.21 -34.35
CA PRO A 35 6.19 11.84 -34.22
C PRO A 35 6.87 10.95 -35.28
N PRO A 36 7.34 9.74 -34.91
CA PRO A 36 7.95 8.84 -35.89
C PRO A 36 6.97 8.60 -37.04
N LEU A 37 7.50 8.52 -38.27
CA LEU A 37 6.78 8.04 -39.45
C LEU A 37 6.42 6.56 -39.23
N TRP A 38 5.45 6.30 -38.37
CA TRP A 38 4.75 5.02 -38.35
C TRP A 38 4.20 4.79 -39.75
N PRO A 39 4.25 3.56 -40.27
CA PRO A 39 3.67 3.27 -41.57
C PRO A 39 2.19 3.66 -41.54
N SER A 40 1.83 4.71 -42.28
CA SER A 40 0.48 5.20 -42.52
C SER A 40 -0.25 4.29 -43.52
N VAL A 41 -0.10 2.99 -43.34
CA VAL A 41 -0.92 2.03 -44.09
C VAL A 41 -2.34 2.25 -43.59
N ALA A 42 -3.18 2.78 -44.47
CA ALA A 42 -4.61 2.87 -44.21
C ALA A 42 -5.09 1.44 -43.95
N LEU A 43 -5.42 1.15 -42.69
CA LEU A 43 -6.09 -0.10 -42.36
C LEU A 43 -7.46 -0.05 -43.04
N PRO A 44 -7.84 -1.06 -43.84
CA PRO A 44 -9.16 -1.09 -44.45
C PRO A 44 -10.24 -1.07 -43.36
N GLY A 45 -11.24 -0.21 -43.55
CA GLY A 45 -12.32 0.02 -42.60
C GLY A 45 -12.31 1.43 -42.01
N GLU A 46 -13.14 1.64 -41.01
CA GLU A 46 -13.22 2.91 -40.28
C GLU A 46 -11.90 3.26 -39.60
N GLY A 47 -11.53 4.53 -39.60
CA GLY A 47 -10.37 5.01 -38.83
C GLY A 47 -10.60 4.90 -37.32
N PHE A 48 -9.53 5.09 -36.56
CA PHE A 48 -9.61 5.07 -35.09
C PHE A 48 -10.60 6.10 -34.56
N LYS A 49 -10.63 7.30 -35.17
CA LYS A 49 -11.51 8.39 -34.78
C LYS A 49 -12.98 8.00 -34.91
N GLU A 50 -13.36 7.46 -36.06
CA GLU A 50 -14.74 7.06 -36.36
C GLU A 50 -15.20 5.92 -35.44
N ARG A 51 -14.32 4.93 -35.19
CA ARG A 51 -14.60 3.86 -34.23
C ARG A 51 -14.75 4.37 -32.81
N PHE A 52 -13.93 5.35 -32.40
CA PHE A 52 -14.00 5.94 -31.06
C PHE A 52 -15.26 6.80 -30.88
N GLU A 53 -15.63 7.61 -31.89
CA GLU A 53 -16.87 8.39 -31.88
C GLU A 53 -18.10 7.49 -31.79
N ARG A 54 -18.13 6.39 -32.56
CA ARG A 54 -19.21 5.40 -32.44
C ARG A 54 -19.26 4.78 -31.05
N TRP A 55 -18.11 4.28 -30.56
CA TRP A 55 -18.03 3.72 -29.22
C TRP A 55 -18.53 4.70 -28.15
N GLN A 56 -18.19 5.99 -28.27
CA GLN A 56 -18.66 7.03 -27.35
C GLN A 56 -20.19 7.22 -27.42
N THR A 57 -20.76 7.29 -28.62
CA THR A 57 -22.20 7.38 -28.82
C THR A 57 -22.91 6.16 -28.22
N ASP A 58 -22.40 4.96 -28.49
CA ASP A 58 -22.96 3.72 -27.98
C ASP A 58 -22.88 3.67 -26.45
N LEU A 59 -21.74 4.08 -25.86
CA LEU A 59 -21.52 4.14 -24.42
C LEU A 59 -22.55 5.07 -23.75
N ARG A 60 -22.78 6.27 -24.30
CA ARG A 60 -23.75 7.24 -23.78
C ARG A 60 -25.20 6.82 -23.99
N ALA A 61 -25.50 6.15 -25.09
CA ALA A 61 -26.84 5.60 -25.32
C ALA A 61 -27.16 4.45 -24.36
N THR A 62 -26.14 3.72 -23.90
CA THR A 62 -26.30 2.50 -23.09
C THR A 62 -26.21 2.76 -21.58
N HIS A 63 -25.57 3.85 -21.16
CA HIS A 63 -25.29 4.12 -19.76
C HIS A 63 -25.74 5.53 -19.33
N PRO A 64 -26.31 5.68 -18.12
CA PRO A 64 -26.65 6.99 -17.60
C PRO A 64 -25.40 7.82 -17.32
N ASP A 65 -25.53 9.15 -17.45
CA ASP A 65 -24.42 10.10 -17.29
C ASP A 65 -23.72 9.96 -15.93
N GLU A 66 -24.47 9.64 -14.87
CA GLU A 66 -23.93 9.41 -13.53
C GLU A 66 -22.99 8.20 -13.48
N ALA A 67 -23.29 7.12 -14.22
CA ALA A 67 -22.44 5.92 -14.25
C ALA A 67 -21.15 6.18 -15.04
N ILE A 68 -21.22 7.00 -16.08
CA ILE A 68 -20.05 7.43 -16.86
C ILE A 68 -19.17 8.34 -16.00
N ALA A 69 -19.76 9.34 -15.34
CA ALA A 69 -19.05 10.23 -14.42
C ALA A 69 -18.41 9.46 -13.26
N GLN A 70 -19.12 8.49 -12.69
CA GLN A 70 -18.58 7.59 -11.67
C GLN A 70 -17.36 6.82 -12.19
N SER A 71 -17.45 6.21 -13.37
CA SER A 71 -16.34 5.47 -13.97
C SER A 71 -15.10 6.35 -14.16
N TRP A 72 -15.30 7.62 -14.54
CA TRP A 72 -14.22 8.60 -14.67
C TRP A 72 -13.55 8.93 -13.34
N VAL A 73 -14.33 9.12 -12.28
CA VAL A 73 -13.78 9.30 -10.92
C VAL A 73 -12.86 8.15 -10.54
N TRP A 74 -13.25 6.92 -10.86
CA TRP A 74 -12.50 5.73 -10.47
C TRP A 74 -11.18 5.66 -11.24
N LEU A 75 -11.21 5.99 -12.53
CA LEU A 75 -10.01 6.14 -13.35
C LEU A 75 -9.07 7.21 -12.78
N LEU A 76 -9.58 8.39 -12.42
CA LEU A 76 -8.77 9.46 -11.82
C LEU A 76 -8.12 8.99 -10.50
N ALA A 77 -8.87 8.30 -9.65
CA ALA A 77 -8.34 7.75 -8.42
C ALA A 77 -7.23 6.71 -8.68
N ASP A 78 -7.41 5.84 -9.67
CA ASP A 78 -6.42 4.83 -10.06
C ASP A 78 -5.16 5.45 -10.71
N LEU A 79 -5.31 6.62 -11.34
CA LEU A 79 -4.20 7.44 -11.84
C LEU A 79 -3.50 8.26 -10.74
N GLY A 80 -4.01 8.25 -9.51
CA GLY A 80 -3.45 8.97 -8.37
C GLY A 80 -3.96 10.40 -8.20
N GLU A 81 -4.91 10.86 -9.02
CA GLU A 81 -5.56 12.17 -8.93
C GLU A 81 -6.63 12.19 -7.82
N LEU A 82 -6.21 11.88 -6.60
CA LEU A 82 -7.10 11.59 -5.47
C LEU A 82 -7.90 12.81 -4.99
N ASP A 83 -7.35 14.02 -5.06
CA ASP A 83 -8.06 15.24 -4.67
C ASP A 83 -9.24 15.52 -5.60
N LEU A 84 -8.99 15.42 -6.91
CA LEU A 84 -10.01 15.60 -7.93
C LEU A 84 -11.07 14.50 -7.85
N ALA A 85 -10.66 13.24 -7.66
CA ALA A 85 -11.57 12.13 -7.49
C ALA A 85 -12.51 12.35 -6.29
N VAL A 86 -12.01 12.78 -5.13
CA VAL A 86 -12.87 13.08 -3.96
C VAL A 86 -13.87 14.20 -4.28
N ALA A 87 -13.39 15.32 -4.85
CA ALA A 87 -14.25 16.45 -5.17
C ALA A 87 -15.36 16.08 -6.18
N MET A 88 -15.08 15.17 -7.12
CA MET A 88 -16.08 14.66 -8.04
C MET A 88 -17.08 13.73 -7.37
N VAL A 89 -16.65 12.82 -6.48
CA VAL A 89 -17.60 11.95 -5.75
C VAL A 89 -18.56 12.78 -4.89
N GLU A 90 -18.05 13.78 -4.17
CA GLU A 90 -18.87 14.64 -3.31
C GLU A 90 -19.98 15.36 -4.10
N LYS A 91 -19.75 15.64 -5.39
CA LYS A 91 -20.76 16.23 -6.28
C LYS A 91 -21.73 15.23 -6.89
N LEU A 92 -21.31 13.98 -7.11
CA LEU A 92 -22.19 12.91 -7.61
C LEU A 92 -23.20 12.43 -6.55
N GLY A 93 -22.89 12.61 -5.27
CA GLY A 93 -23.79 12.24 -4.16
C GLY A 93 -23.88 10.74 -3.89
N ASP A 94 -24.71 10.36 -2.91
CA ASP A 94 -24.81 9.00 -2.37
C ASP A 94 -25.75 8.05 -3.14
N GLY A 95 -26.34 8.51 -4.24
CA GLY A 95 -27.40 7.79 -4.97
C GLY A 95 -26.96 6.57 -5.76
N VAL A 96 -25.65 6.35 -5.93
CA VAL A 96 -25.13 5.28 -6.81
C VAL A 96 -24.68 4.05 -6.00
N PRO A 97 -25.20 2.84 -6.30
CA PRO A 97 -24.78 1.61 -5.64
C PRO A 97 -23.25 1.40 -5.68
N GLY A 98 -22.67 1.02 -4.54
CA GLY A 98 -21.22 0.77 -4.42
C GLY A 98 -20.32 2.02 -4.36
N ALA A 99 -20.87 3.22 -4.62
CA ALA A 99 -20.10 4.47 -4.59
C ALA A 99 -19.49 4.75 -3.21
N LYS A 100 -20.25 4.51 -2.12
CA LYS A 100 -19.78 4.74 -0.75
C LYS A 100 -18.51 3.95 -0.41
N LEU A 101 -18.43 2.68 -0.81
CA LEU A 101 -17.25 1.85 -0.57
C LEU A 101 -16.03 2.41 -1.31
N ARG A 102 -16.19 2.70 -2.60
CA ARG A 102 -15.09 3.23 -3.41
C ARG A 102 -14.66 4.60 -2.92
N HIS A 103 -15.61 5.46 -2.53
CA HIS A 103 -15.31 6.75 -1.92
C HIS A 103 -14.50 6.58 -0.64
N ALA A 104 -14.88 5.65 0.24
CA ALA A 104 -14.11 5.35 1.45
C ALA A 104 -12.68 4.90 1.12
N GLU A 105 -12.47 4.11 0.05
CA GLU A 105 -11.15 3.72 -0.43
C GLU A 105 -10.33 4.91 -0.95
N ILE A 106 -10.94 5.81 -1.72
CA ILE A 106 -10.27 7.01 -2.26
C ILE A 106 -9.81 7.90 -1.10
N VAL A 107 -10.71 8.21 -0.16
CA VAL A 107 -10.41 9.02 1.03
C VAL A 107 -9.36 8.34 1.91
N TYR A 108 -9.47 7.02 2.11
CA TYR A 108 -8.47 6.24 2.83
C TYR A 108 -7.08 6.35 2.19
N THR A 109 -7.02 6.31 0.85
CA THR A 109 -5.77 6.37 0.08
C THR A 109 -5.17 7.78 0.09
N ARG A 110 -6.00 8.82 -0.06
CA ARG A 110 -5.59 10.24 -0.01
C ARG A 110 -4.90 10.58 1.31
N ALA A 111 -5.46 10.09 2.42
CA ALA A 111 -4.82 10.08 3.72
C ALA A 111 -4.35 11.46 4.27
N ARG A 112 -4.97 12.56 3.86
CA ARG A 112 -4.66 13.92 4.33
C ARG A 112 -5.51 14.32 5.52
N GLY A 113 -4.91 14.97 6.52
CA GLY A 113 -5.64 15.49 7.69
C GLY A 113 -6.61 14.48 8.32
N GLY A 114 -7.90 14.81 8.33
CA GLY A 114 -8.99 14.00 8.90
C GLY A 114 -9.44 12.80 8.05
N ASP A 115 -8.88 12.58 6.87
CA ASP A 115 -9.34 11.56 5.90
C ASP A 115 -9.42 10.16 6.50
N ARG A 116 -8.46 9.74 7.31
CA ARG A 116 -8.45 8.40 7.91
C ARG A 116 -9.57 8.20 8.94
N GLU A 117 -10.09 9.27 9.55
CA GLU A 117 -11.28 9.19 10.40
C GLU A 117 -12.55 9.20 9.55
N ASN A 118 -12.60 10.05 8.51
CA ASN A 118 -13.73 10.07 7.59
C ASN A 118 -13.94 8.71 6.91
N ALA A 119 -12.87 8.13 6.34
CA ALA A 119 -12.91 6.79 5.75
C ALA A 119 -13.32 5.72 6.76
N ARG A 120 -12.90 5.80 8.03
CA ARG A 120 -13.32 4.87 9.09
C ARG A 120 -14.83 4.92 9.32
N ARG A 121 -15.42 6.12 9.37
CA ARG A 121 -16.86 6.30 9.49
C ARG A 121 -17.58 5.66 8.29
N MET A 122 -17.14 5.97 7.08
CA MET A 122 -17.72 5.43 5.86
C MET A 122 -17.61 3.89 5.78
N PHE A 123 -16.46 3.30 6.14
CA PHE A 123 -16.33 1.83 6.18
C PHE A 123 -17.27 1.17 7.20
N ARG A 124 -17.62 1.85 8.30
CA ARG A 124 -18.59 1.32 9.26
C ARG A 124 -20.01 1.36 8.71
N GLU A 125 -20.38 2.47 8.08
CA GLU A 125 -21.68 2.63 7.41
C GLU A 125 -21.84 1.57 6.33
N VAL A 126 -20.86 1.44 5.43
CA VAL A 126 -20.85 0.41 4.37
C VAL A 126 -20.93 -1.01 4.96
N ALA A 127 -20.18 -1.31 6.02
CA ALA A 127 -20.22 -2.63 6.65
C ALA A 127 -21.56 -2.96 7.31
N ALA A 128 -22.28 -1.94 7.80
CA ALA A 128 -23.60 -2.09 8.42
C ALA A 128 -24.72 -2.22 7.38
N GLU A 129 -24.62 -1.49 6.26
CA GLU A 129 -25.62 -1.48 5.18
C GLU A 129 -25.49 -2.69 4.24
N THR A 130 -24.29 -3.23 4.05
CA THR A 130 -24.05 -4.30 3.07
C THR A 130 -24.52 -5.68 3.53
N THR A 131 -25.18 -6.41 2.63
CA THR A 131 -25.48 -7.84 2.76
C THR A 131 -24.36 -8.74 2.22
N ASP A 132 -23.44 -8.20 1.41
CA ASP A 132 -22.31 -8.96 0.87
C ASP A 132 -21.22 -9.18 1.93
N ALA A 133 -20.92 -10.45 2.19
CA ALA A 133 -19.88 -10.85 3.12
C ALA A 133 -18.49 -10.37 2.69
N ALA A 134 -18.19 -10.32 1.37
CA ALA A 134 -16.89 -9.85 0.85
C ALA A 134 -16.63 -8.43 1.30
N THR A 135 -17.59 -7.55 0.99
CA THR A 135 -17.57 -6.15 1.31
C THR A 135 -17.43 -5.94 2.82
N ARG A 136 -18.20 -6.68 3.62
CA ARG A 136 -18.10 -6.59 5.09
C ARG A 136 -16.71 -6.95 5.61
N MET A 137 -16.10 -8.02 5.11
CA MET A 137 -14.74 -8.42 5.52
C MET A 137 -13.69 -7.43 5.06
N HIS A 138 -13.82 -6.91 3.84
CA HIS A 138 -12.95 -5.85 3.33
C HIS A 138 -13.01 -4.60 4.21
N CYS A 139 -14.22 -4.15 4.59
CA CYS A 139 -14.39 -3.05 5.54
C CYS A 139 -13.73 -3.36 6.89
N LEU A 140 -13.87 -4.57 7.44
CA LEU A 140 -13.19 -4.97 8.67
C LEU A 140 -11.67 -4.87 8.55
N LEU A 141 -11.09 -5.35 7.45
CA LEU A 141 -9.65 -5.26 7.19
C LEU A 141 -9.19 -3.79 7.14
N ARG A 142 -9.94 -2.92 6.44
CA ARG A 142 -9.65 -1.49 6.37
C ARG A 142 -9.75 -0.79 7.72
N LEU A 143 -10.75 -1.12 8.52
CA LEU A 143 -10.86 -0.62 9.89
C LEU A 143 -9.65 -1.05 10.74
N GLY A 144 -9.19 -2.29 10.57
CA GLY A 144 -7.99 -2.80 11.23
C GLY A 144 -6.71 -2.10 10.78
N ASP A 145 -6.58 -1.78 9.49
CA ASP A 145 -5.47 -0.99 8.95
C ASP A 145 -5.48 0.45 9.49
N ILE A 146 -6.65 1.09 9.58
CA ILE A 146 -6.79 2.43 10.16
C ILE A 146 -6.41 2.44 11.64
N ALA A 147 -6.86 1.45 12.40
CA ALA A 147 -6.52 1.31 13.82
C ALA A 147 -5.00 1.14 14.01
N ARG A 148 -4.36 0.25 13.24
CA ARG A 148 -2.90 0.09 13.21
C ARG A 148 -2.19 1.41 12.86
N GLY A 149 -2.69 2.15 11.87
CA GLY A 149 -2.13 3.44 11.47
C GLY A 149 -2.18 4.50 12.57
N ARG A 150 -3.21 4.49 13.42
CA ARG A 150 -3.31 5.39 14.61
C ARG A 150 -2.26 5.05 15.65
N ALA A 151 -2.09 3.77 15.95
CA ALA A 151 -1.06 3.30 16.88
C ALA A 151 0.34 3.78 16.45
N GLY A 152 0.62 3.78 15.15
CA GLY A 152 1.89 4.30 14.61
C GLY A 152 2.07 5.81 14.77
N ARG A 153 1.01 6.62 14.57
CA ARG A 153 1.08 8.09 14.71
C ARG A 153 1.14 8.54 16.16
N GLN A 154 0.48 7.82 17.07
CA GLN A 154 0.39 8.16 18.49
C GLN A 154 1.43 7.43 19.36
N ALA A 155 2.59 7.07 18.81
CA ALA A 155 3.62 6.22 19.42
C ALA A 155 4.24 6.70 20.75
N ARG A 156 3.68 7.73 21.40
CA ARG A 156 4.09 8.27 22.71
C ARG A 156 2.97 8.26 23.77
N GLY A 157 1.89 7.48 23.60
CA GLY A 157 0.77 7.47 24.55
C GLY A 157 0.17 6.10 24.90
N VAL A 158 -0.62 6.08 25.97
CA VAL A 158 -1.38 4.91 26.47
C VAL A 158 -2.34 4.32 25.42
N TRP A 159 -2.70 5.11 24.40
CA TRP A 159 -3.64 4.75 23.32
C TRP A 159 -3.08 3.82 22.24
N VAL A 160 -1.78 3.50 22.25
CA VAL A 160 -1.17 2.57 21.28
C VAL A 160 -1.75 1.16 21.41
N ILE A 161 -1.88 0.66 22.63
CA ILE A 161 -2.34 -0.71 22.92
C ILE A 161 -3.78 -0.96 22.42
N PRO A 162 -4.80 -0.14 22.77
CA PRO A 162 -6.17 -0.38 22.32
C PRO A 162 -6.31 -0.34 20.80
N HIS A 163 -5.54 0.51 20.11
CA HIS A 163 -5.55 0.57 18.64
C HIS A 163 -4.91 -0.65 17.97
N LEU A 164 -3.82 -1.19 18.53
CA LEU A 164 -3.25 -2.45 18.05
C LEU A 164 -4.20 -3.62 18.34
N ALA A 165 -4.83 -3.65 19.53
CA ALA A 165 -5.82 -4.66 19.88
C ALA A 165 -7.04 -4.63 18.95
N GLU A 166 -7.55 -3.44 18.61
CA GLU A 166 -8.61 -3.29 17.59
C GLU A 166 -8.17 -3.87 16.25
N SER A 167 -6.94 -3.56 15.80
CA SER A 167 -6.39 -4.11 14.55
C SER A 167 -6.33 -5.64 14.53
N TYR A 168 -5.83 -6.25 15.62
CA TYR A 168 -5.83 -7.71 15.80
C TYR A 168 -7.24 -8.29 15.77
N LEU A 169 -8.17 -7.70 16.52
CA LEU A 169 -9.54 -8.17 16.60
C LEU A 169 -10.19 -8.21 15.21
N ARG A 170 -10.01 -7.17 14.39
CA ARG A 170 -10.56 -7.15 13.02
C ARG A 170 -9.99 -8.25 12.14
N ALA A 171 -8.68 -8.47 12.18
CA ALA A 171 -8.06 -9.54 11.43
C ALA A 171 -8.55 -10.93 11.89
N VAL A 172 -8.70 -11.15 13.20
CA VAL A 172 -9.24 -12.39 13.76
C VAL A 172 -10.69 -12.60 13.34
N GLN A 173 -11.54 -11.57 13.36
CA GLN A 173 -12.93 -11.65 12.89
C GLN A 173 -13.00 -12.14 11.44
N VAL A 174 -12.15 -11.62 10.56
CA VAL A 174 -12.07 -12.06 9.15
C VAL A 174 -11.57 -13.50 9.05
N LEU A 175 -10.55 -13.89 9.83
CA LEU A 175 -10.09 -15.28 9.84
C LEU A 175 -11.16 -16.26 10.32
N VAL A 176 -11.94 -15.90 11.34
CA VAL A 176 -13.07 -16.73 11.79
C VAL A 176 -14.11 -16.85 10.69
N ALA A 177 -14.52 -15.73 10.09
CA ALA A 177 -15.52 -15.70 9.01
C ALA A 177 -15.08 -16.51 7.77
N THR A 178 -13.79 -16.48 7.43
CA THR A 178 -13.24 -17.20 6.27
C THR A 178 -12.82 -18.64 6.58
N ARG A 179 -12.97 -19.11 7.83
CA ARG A 179 -12.43 -20.39 8.34
C ARG A 179 -10.93 -20.54 8.08
N GLY A 180 -10.17 -19.50 8.43
CA GLY A 180 -8.73 -19.41 8.23
C GLY A 180 -8.32 -19.26 6.76
N GLY A 181 -9.17 -18.63 5.94
CA GLY A 181 -8.97 -18.47 4.50
C GLY A 181 -9.42 -19.64 3.63
N ARG A 182 -10.08 -20.67 4.18
CA ARG A 182 -10.57 -21.81 3.39
C ARG A 182 -11.74 -21.45 2.47
N LEU A 183 -12.68 -20.65 2.98
CA LEU A 183 -13.85 -20.23 2.20
C LEU A 183 -13.51 -19.12 1.22
N ARG A 184 -12.57 -18.25 1.61
CA ARG A 184 -12.22 -17.01 0.91
C ARG A 184 -10.72 -16.74 1.10
N PRO A 185 -9.89 -17.27 0.18
CA PRO A 185 -8.43 -17.23 0.33
C PRO A 185 -7.86 -15.82 0.38
N GLU A 186 -8.29 -14.92 -0.51
CA GLU A 186 -7.71 -13.57 -0.59
C GLU A 186 -7.97 -12.76 0.69
N GLU A 187 -9.19 -12.74 1.21
CA GLU A 187 -9.54 -12.06 2.46
C GLU A 187 -8.85 -12.70 3.68
N GLY A 188 -8.73 -14.02 3.70
CA GLY A 188 -7.96 -14.73 4.74
C GLY A 188 -6.46 -14.42 4.68
N GLY A 189 -5.92 -14.31 3.48
CA GLY A 189 -4.54 -13.92 3.21
C GLY A 189 -4.26 -12.48 3.68
N ASP A 190 -5.16 -11.55 3.36
CA ASP A 190 -5.08 -10.17 3.82
C ASP A 190 -5.23 -10.04 5.34
N ALA A 191 -6.06 -10.89 5.98
CA ALA A 191 -6.16 -10.93 7.43
C ALA A 191 -4.86 -11.43 8.08
N TYR A 192 -4.23 -12.49 7.57
CA TYR A 192 -2.93 -12.94 8.04
C TYR A 192 -1.82 -11.90 7.81
N ARG A 193 -1.85 -11.19 6.68
CA ARG A 193 -0.96 -10.06 6.40
C ARG A 193 -1.14 -8.94 7.42
N LEU A 194 -2.38 -8.60 7.76
CA LEU A 194 -2.67 -7.57 8.76
C LEU A 194 -2.16 -7.98 10.15
N LEU A 195 -2.40 -9.23 10.58
CA LEU A 195 -1.82 -9.77 11.81
C LEU A 195 -0.30 -9.59 11.82
N GLN A 196 0.37 -10.10 10.79
CA GLN A 196 1.82 -10.02 10.64
C GLN A 196 2.35 -8.59 10.76
N GLN A 197 1.73 -7.63 10.07
CA GLN A 197 2.11 -6.21 10.11
C GLN A 197 1.91 -5.60 11.50
N THR A 198 0.78 -5.87 12.15
CA THR A 198 0.47 -5.37 13.49
C THR A 198 1.46 -5.92 14.51
N SER A 199 1.82 -7.21 14.40
CA SER A 199 2.79 -7.87 15.27
C SER A 199 4.20 -7.33 15.10
N LEU A 200 4.63 -7.10 13.86
CA LEU A 200 5.93 -6.50 13.60
C LEU A 200 6.07 -5.16 14.33
N ARG A 201 5.10 -4.27 14.19
CA ARG A 201 5.11 -2.97 14.87
C ARG A 201 5.08 -3.10 16.38
N LEU A 202 4.28 -4.03 16.91
CA LEU A 202 4.23 -4.29 18.35
C LEU A 202 5.59 -4.73 18.88
N PHE A 203 6.22 -5.73 18.25
CA PHE A 203 7.47 -6.30 18.73
C PHE A 203 8.68 -5.39 18.52
N GLU A 204 8.70 -4.60 17.44
CA GLU A 204 9.67 -3.51 17.24
C GLU A 204 9.65 -2.54 18.44
N GLN A 205 8.45 -2.10 18.85
CA GLN A 205 8.31 -1.18 19.98
C GLN A 205 8.67 -1.85 21.30
N MET A 206 8.16 -3.06 21.56
CA MET A 206 8.45 -3.81 22.78
C MET A 206 9.95 -4.08 22.95
N ALA A 207 10.65 -4.43 21.87
CA ALA A 207 12.10 -4.63 21.92
C ALA A 207 12.86 -3.31 22.14
N ALA A 208 12.37 -2.20 21.55
CA ALA A 208 13.01 -0.90 21.65
C ALA A 208 12.94 -0.32 23.06
N VAL A 209 11.82 -0.49 23.78
CA VAL A 209 11.62 0.06 25.14
C VAL A 209 11.81 -0.96 26.26
N GLY A 210 11.59 -2.25 25.99
CA GLY A 210 11.63 -3.30 26.99
C GLY A 210 13.05 -3.63 27.48
N PRO A 211 13.18 -4.29 28.64
CA PRO A 211 14.48 -4.75 29.15
C PRO A 211 15.10 -5.83 28.25
N ARG A 212 16.43 -5.87 28.15
CA ARG A 212 17.15 -6.90 27.35
C ARG A 212 16.83 -8.33 27.78
N LEU A 213 16.53 -8.54 29.06
CA LEU A 213 16.12 -9.85 29.59
C LEU A 213 14.83 -10.39 28.95
N ALA A 214 13.95 -9.52 28.44
CA ALA A 214 12.74 -9.92 27.74
C ALA A 214 12.96 -10.25 26.24
N TRP A 215 14.14 -9.93 25.68
CA TRP A 215 14.42 -10.09 24.25
C TRP A 215 14.26 -11.53 23.75
N PRO A 216 14.71 -12.59 24.45
CA PRO A 216 14.50 -13.96 23.98
C PRO A 216 13.03 -14.33 23.80
N VAL A 217 12.16 -13.82 24.69
CA VAL A 217 10.71 -14.01 24.64
C VAL A 217 10.10 -13.24 23.48
N ILE A 218 10.46 -11.96 23.31
CA ILE A 218 10.00 -11.15 22.18
C ILE A 218 10.45 -11.79 20.85
N GLY A 219 11.70 -12.26 20.77
CA GLY A 219 12.20 -12.99 19.62
C GLY A 219 11.44 -14.29 19.34
N ALA A 220 10.91 -14.95 20.38
CA ALA A 220 10.02 -16.09 20.21
C ALA A 220 8.69 -15.73 19.57
N TRP A 221 8.10 -14.63 20.02
CA TRP A 221 6.87 -14.11 19.42
C TRP A 221 7.08 -13.62 17.99
N CYS A 222 8.22 -12.98 17.67
CA CYS A 222 8.59 -12.65 16.29
C CYS A 222 8.63 -13.89 15.40
N GLY A 223 9.26 -14.98 15.88
CA GLY A 223 9.30 -16.25 15.15
C GLY A 223 7.92 -16.88 14.98
N GLY A 224 7.06 -16.82 16.00
CA GLY A 224 5.67 -17.26 15.90
C GLY A 224 4.87 -16.44 14.88
N ALA A 225 5.07 -15.12 14.87
CA ALA A 225 4.38 -14.20 13.98
C ALA A 225 4.77 -14.35 12.51
N ALA A 226 6.04 -14.72 12.25
CA ALA A 226 6.49 -15.01 10.89
C ALA A 226 5.68 -16.14 10.23
N ARG A 227 5.11 -17.06 11.02
CA ARG A 227 4.25 -18.16 10.52
C ARG A 227 2.91 -17.68 9.97
N TRP A 228 2.42 -16.50 10.39
CA TRP A 228 1.26 -15.90 9.73
C TRP A 228 1.59 -15.49 8.29
N GLY A 229 2.83 -15.04 8.05
CA GLY A 229 3.35 -14.82 6.70
C GLY A 229 3.29 -16.08 5.84
N ASP A 230 3.75 -17.23 6.37
CA ASP A 230 3.66 -18.52 5.66
C ASP A 230 2.22 -18.84 5.23
N ARG A 231 1.25 -18.62 6.14
CA ARG A 231 -0.16 -18.83 5.83
C ARG A 231 -0.66 -17.84 4.78
N ALA A 232 -0.31 -16.56 4.89
CA ALA A 232 -0.69 -15.53 3.93
C ALA A 232 -0.14 -15.84 2.52
N THR A 233 1.12 -16.25 2.40
CA THR A 233 1.75 -16.57 1.10
C THR A 233 1.08 -17.71 0.35
N ARG A 234 0.41 -18.64 1.06
CA ARG A 234 -0.34 -19.75 0.43
C ARG A 234 -1.72 -19.33 -0.08
N LEU A 235 -2.23 -18.20 0.40
CA LEU A 235 -3.60 -17.77 0.14
C LEU A 235 -3.67 -16.62 -0.86
N VAL A 236 -2.66 -15.74 -0.86
CA VAL A 236 -2.62 -14.55 -1.71
C VAL A 236 -1.98 -14.85 -3.06
N ARG A 237 -2.64 -14.47 -4.15
CA ARG A 237 -2.14 -14.68 -5.53
C ARG A 237 -1.46 -13.46 -6.15
N ASN A 238 -1.74 -12.26 -5.63
CA ASN A 238 -1.18 -11.02 -6.16
C ASN A 238 0.32 -10.89 -5.84
N GLY A 239 1.15 -10.68 -6.87
CA GLY A 239 2.61 -10.60 -6.75
C GLY A 239 3.10 -9.47 -5.82
N ASN A 240 2.50 -8.27 -5.91
CA ASN A 240 2.87 -7.13 -5.07
C ASN A 240 2.53 -7.40 -3.59
N ARG A 241 1.38 -8.01 -3.34
CA ARG A 241 1.01 -8.43 -1.97
C ARG A 241 1.95 -9.51 -1.44
N LEU A 242 2.32 -10.47 -2.28
CA LEU A 242 3.25 -11.54 -1.93
C LEU A 242 4.63 -10.99 -1.56
N ALA A 243 5.15 -10.05 -2.35
CA ALA A 243 6.39 -9.33 -2.08
C ALA A 243 6.33 -8.66 -0.68
N LEU A 244 5.24 -7.94 -0.40
CA LEU A 244 5.04 -7.27 0.89
C LEU A 244 4.96 -8.27 2.06
N ILE A 245 4.29 -9.41 1.90
CA ILE A 245 4.21 -10.46 2.93
C ILE A 245 5.59 -11.05 3.21
N ARG A 246 6.36 -11.34 2.15
CA ARG A 246 7.73 -11.87 2.23
C ARG A 246 8.66 -10.91 2.95
N GLN A 247 8.60 -9.62 2.63
CA GLN A 247 9.37 -8.57 3.30
C GLN A 247 9.10 -8.54 4.81
N HIS A 248 7.82 -8.47 5.22
CA HIS A 248 7.46 -8.45 6.64
C HIS A 248 7.86 -9.74 7.36
N ARG A 249 7.79 -10.89 6.66
CA ARG A 249 8.17 -12.20 7.20
C ARG A 249 9.67 -12.24 7.46
N ALA A 250 10.46 -11.79 6.49
CA ALA A 250 11.90 -11.69 6.60
C ALA A 250 12.32 -10.76 7.75
N MET A 251 11.66 -9.60 7.90
CA MET A 251 11.93 -8.69 9.01
C MET A 251 11.62 -9.33 10.37
N LEU A 252 10.47 -10.00 10.53
CA LEU A 252 10.13 -10.74 11.75
C LEU A 252 11.16 -11.85 12.07
N ARG A 253 11.60 -12.61 11.05
CA ARG A 253 12.64 -13.63 11.22
C ARG A 253 13.98 -13.02 11.61
N SER A 254 14.33 -11.88 11.02
CA SER A 254 15.57 -11.14 11.30
C SER A 254 15.58 -10.59 12.73
N LEU A 255 14.47 -9.99 13.18
CA LEU A 255 14.32 -9.58 14.57
C LEU A 255 14.35 -10.77 15.54
N ALA A 256 13.73 -11.90 15.16
CA ALA A 256 13.75 -13.10 15.99
C ALA A 256 15.18 -13.61 16.26
N VAL A 257 16.05 -13.63 15.25
CA VAL A 257 17.44 -14.07 15.42
C VAL A 257 18.28 -13.03 16.17
N LEU A 258 18.11 -11.73 15.87
CA LEU A 258 18.80 -10.65 16.57
C LEU A 258 18.51 -10.69 18.07
N LEU A 259 17.23 -10.74 18.44
CA LEU A 259 16.79 -10.68 19.84
C LEU A 259 17.13 -11.95 20.63
N ARG A 260 17.39 -13.06 19.94
CA ARG A 260 17.79 -14.34 20.56
C ARG A 260 19.30 -14.57 20.54
N GLY A 261 20.09 -13.66 19.96
CA GLY A 261 21.54 -13.83 19.80
C GLY A 261 21.91 -15.03 18.93
N ARG A 262 21.15 -15.27 17.86
CA ARG A 262 21.40 -16.36 16.90
C ARG A 262 21.95 -15.81 15.58
N PRO A 263 22.75 -16.59 14.85
CA PRO A 263 23.24 -16.19 13.54
C PRO A 263 22.10 -15.97 12.54
N ALA A 264 22.35 -15.09 11.58
CA ALA A 264 21.41 -14.76 10.51
C ALA A 264 21.12 -15.97 9.61
N PRO A 265 19.85 -16.25 9.27
CA PRO A 265 19.52 -17.31 8.33
C PRO A 265 19.96 -16.93 6.91
N ALA A 266 20.73 -17.81 6.25
CA ALA A 266 21.23 -17.56 4.90
C ALA A 266 20.09 -17.42 3.87
N ASP A 267 18.99 -18.15 4.05
CA ASP A 267 17.81 -18.09 3.18
C ASP A 267 17.15 -16.71 3.22
N VAL A 268 17.01 -16.10 4.40
CA VAL A 268 16.40 -14.76 4.55
C VAL A 268 17.25 -13.70 3.87
N ARG A 269 18.58 -13.82 3.96
CA ARG A 269 19.50 -12.90 3.28
C ARG A 269 19.39 -12.99 1.76
N GLY A 270 19.32 -14.22 1.22
CA GLY A 270 19.10 -14.44 -0.21
C GLY A 270 17.76 -13.87 -0.67
N GLU A 271 16.69 -14.14 0.08
CA GLU A 271 15.34 -13.64 -0.20
C GLU A 271 15.30 -12.10 -0.23
N MET A 272 15.91 -11.41 0.74
CA MET A 272 15.93 -9.95 0.78
C MET A 272 16.77 -9.30 -0.31
N ARG A 273 17.86 -9.93 -0.74
CA ARG A 273 18.64 -9.44 -1.90
C ARG A 273 17.85 -9.56 -3.19
N ALA A 274 17.19 -10.70 -3.40
CA ALA A 274 16.33 -10.91 -4.57
C ALA A 274 15.16 -9.92 -4.58
N LEU A 275 14.47 -9.78 -3.44
CA LEU A 275 13.33 -8.86 -3.33
C LEU A 275 13.73 -7.40 -3.52
N ARG A 276 14.89 -6.99 -2.98
CA ARG A 276 15.45 -5.66 -3.22
C ARG A 276 15.69 -5.40 -4.71
N ALA A 277 16.27 -6.36 -5.42
CA ALA A 277 16.49 -6.23 -6.86
C ALA A 277 15.17 -6.11 -7.65
N THR A 278 14.13 -6.86 -7.25
CA THR A 278 12.79 -6.74 -7.83
C THR A 278 12.21 -5.33 -7.61
N TYR A 279 12.31 -4.80 -6.40
CA TYR A 279 11.83 -3.44 -6.11
C TYR A 279 12.59 -2.37 -6.91
N GLN A 280 13.91 -2.49 -7.01
CA GLN A 280 14.74 -1.58 -7.82
C GLN A 280 14.37 -1.65 -9.31
N ALA A 281 14.14 -2.84 -9.85
CA ALA A 281 13.72 -3.01 -11.25
C ALA A 281 12.31 -2.44 -11.50
N ALA A 282 11.49 -2.32 -10.47
CA ALA A 282 10.15 -1.71 -10.52
C ALA A 282 10.13 -0.22 -10.13
N ASP A 283 11.30 0.40 -9.93
CA ASP A 283 11.47 1.78 -9.44
C ASP A 283 10.77 2.05 -8.09
N ASP A 284 10.55 1.01 -7.29
CA ASP A 284 10.05 1.10 -5.92
C ASP A 284 11.22 1.24 -4.94
N ILE A 285 11.85 2.42 -4.96
CA ILE A 285 12.97 2.74 -4.07
C ILE A 285 12.62 2.55 -2.59
N PRO A 286 11.43 2.95 -2.08
CA PRO A 286 11.04 2.67 -0.69
C PRO A 286 10.93 1.17 -0.36
N GLY A 287 10.43 0.34 -1.28
CA GLY A 287 10.42 -1.12 -1.13
C GLY A 287 11.84 -1.69 -1.02
N ALA A 288 12.74 -1.23 -1.88
CA ALA A 288 14.16 -1.61 -1.84
C ALA A 288 14.84 -1.20 -0.52
N ALA A 289 14.58 0.02 -0.04
CA ALA A 289 15.10 0.53 1.23
C ALA A 289 14.66 -0.32 2.43
N ASN A 290 13.40 -0.77 2.46
CA ASN A 290 12.92 -1.67 3.52
C ASN A 290 13.67 -3.02 3.54
N CYS A 291 14.02 -3.55 2.37
CA CYS A 291 14.83 -4.75 2.26
C CYS A 291 16.26 -4.48 2.80
N THR A 292 16.83 -3.31 2.50
CA THR A 292 18.13 -2.86 3.04
C THR A 292 18.12 -2.76 4.56
N VAL A 293 17.04 -2.24 5.17
CA VAL A 293 16.88 -2.25 6.65
C VAL A 293 16.89 -3.67 7.21
N THR A 294 16.19 -4.61 6.57
CA THR A 294 16.17 -6.02 7.00
C THR A 294 17.57 -6.64 6.91
N LEU A 295 18.33 -6.34 5.86
CA LEU A 295 19.72 -6.76 5.72
C LEU A 295 20.61 -6.18 6.83
N ALA A 296 20.37 -4.95 7.28
CA ALA A 296 21.10 -4.34 8.39
C ALA A 296 20.87 -5.10 9.72
N VAL A 297 19.63 -5.52 9.98
CA VAL A 297 19.28 -6.34 11.15
C VAL A 297 20.03 -7.68 11.11
N LEU A 298 20.09 -8.33 9.94
CA LEU A 298 20.84 -9.59 9.76
C LEU A 298 22.35 -9.40 9.93
N ALA A 299 22.93 -8.32 9.38
CA ALA A 299 24.35 -8.01 9.58
C ALA A 299 24.68 -7.85 11.06
N ARG A 300 23.81 -7.16 11.81
CA ARG A 300 23.98 -7.02 13.27
C ARG A 300 23.87 -8.34 14.00
N ALA A 301 22.95 -9.22 13.61
CA ALA A 301 22.80 -10.54 14.22
C ALA A 301 24.06 -11.41 14.05
N ASP A 302 24.80 -11.23 12.95
CA ASP A 302 26.10 -11.88 12.72
C ASP A 302 27.28 -11.18 13.41
N GLY A 303 27.03 -10.09 14.14
CA GLY A 303 28.06 -9.32 14.83
C GLY A 303 28.71 -8.20 14.00
N ASP A 304 28.35 -8.05 12.73
CA ASP A 304 28.90 -7.01 11.86
C ASP A 304 28.17 -5.66 12.06
N ARG A 305 28.67 -4.89 13.02
CA ARG A 305 28.14 -3.55 13.35
C ARG A 305 28.41 -2.53 12.25
N SER A 306 29.54 -2.66 11.54
CA SER A 306 29.95 -1.71 10.51
C SER A 306 29.04 -1.80 9.29
N ALA A 307 28.83 -3.01 8.78
CA ALA A 307 27.91 -3.24 7.67
C ALA A 307 26.48 -2.86 8.04
N ALA A 308 26.04 -3.18 9.25
CA ALA A 308 24.69 -2.82 9.71
C ALA A 308 24.47 -1.29 9.69
N ARG A 309 25.45 -0.50 10.16
CA ARG A 309 25.36 0.97 10.14
C ARG A 309 25.35 1.52 8.71
N CYS A 310 26.27 1.06 7.86
CA CYS A 310 26.31 1.46 6.45
C CYS A 310 25.00 1.16 5.72
N LEU A 311 24.40 -0.01 5.96
CA LEU A 311 23.10 -0.38 5.36
C LEU A 311 21.95 0.52 5.86
N LEU A 312 21.93 0.89 7.14
CA LEU A 312 20.89 1.82 7.65
C LEU A 312 21.04 3.22 7.06
N ASP A 313 22.26 3.69 6.84
CA ASP A 313 22.52 4.99 6.26
C ASP A 313 22.15 5.00 4.76
N ALA A 314 22.46 3.92 4.03
CA ALA A 314 21.99 3.72 2.66
C ALA A 314 20.46 3.69 2.56
N ALA A 315 19.78 2.95 3.44
CA ALA A 315 18.31 2.92 3.45
C ALA A 315 17.70 4.30 3.76
N MET A 316 18.34 5.10 4.61
CA MET A 316 17.89 6.48 4.89
C MET A 316 18.02 7.36 3.65
N ALA A 317 19.13 7.25 2.91
CA ALA A 317 19.31 7.96 1.65
C ALA A 317 18.27 7.53 0.61
N ASP A 318 17.99 6.24 0.48
CA ASP A 318 16.95 5.75 -0.44
C ASP A 318 15.57 6.37 -0.13
N TYR A 319 15.24 6.62 1.15
CA TYR A 319 13.97 7.25 1.52
C TYR A 319 13.85 8.74 1.15
N THR A 320 14.94 9.41 0.76
CA THR A 320 14.94 10.81 0.30
C THR A 320 14.91 10.93 -1.23
N VAL A 321 15.22 9.85 -1.95
CA VAL A 321 15.28 9.85 -3.43
C VAL A 321 13.93 10.25 -4.03
N GLY A 322 13.97 11.13 -5.04
CA GLY A 322 12.80 11.57 -5.79
C GLY A 322 11.88 12.55 -5.05
N ARG A 323 12.24 12.97 -3.83
CA ARG A 323 11.43 13.93 -3.06
C ARG A 323 11.92 15.37 -3.22
N PRO A 324 11.02 16.31 -3.55
CA PRO A 324 11.39 17.71 -3.77
C PRO A 324 11.82 18.43 -2.48
N ASP A 325 11.38 17.95 -1.32
CA ASP A 325 11.73 18.50 0.00
C ASP A 325 13.04 17.94 0.57
N GLY A 326 13.64 16.92 -0.06
CA GLY A 326 14.85 16.24 0.41
C GLY A 326 14.67 15.49 1.75
N LEU A 327 13.45 15.45 2.29
CA LEU A 327 13.16 14.81 3.58
C LEU A 327 12.84 13.33 3.37
N PRO A 328 13.25 12.43 4.28
CA PRO A 328 12.94 11.02 4.14
C PRO A 328 11.45 10.77 4.30
N LEU A 329 10.93 9.73 3.64
CA LEU A 329 9.60 9.20 3.92
C LEU A 329 9.44 8.95 5.43
N ALA A 330 8.47 9.60 6.07
CA ALA A 330 8.28 9.54 7.53
C ALA A 330 8.18 8.11 8.09
N ALA A 331 7.52 7.20 7.36
CA ALA A 331 7.42 5.80 7.76
C ALA A 331 8.78 5.06 7.67
N GLY A 332 9.58 5.36 6.65
CA GLY A 332 10.93 4.83 6.47
C GLY A 332 11.90 5.37 7.51
N GLU A 333 11.85 6.68 7.76
CA GLU A 333 12.65 7.33 8.80
C GLU A 333 12.35 6.75 10.20
N ALA A 334 11.06 6.58 10.53
CA ALA A 334 10.64 5.97 11.79
C ALA A 334 11.16 4.54 11.94
N LEU A 335 11.12 3.74 10.87
CA LEU A 335 11.65 2.39 10.86
C LEU A 335 13.16 2.38 11.12
N VAL A 336 13.95 3.20 10.39
CA VAL A 336 15.41 3.28 10.60
C VAL A 336 15.74 3.73 12.02
N LYS A 337 15.03 4.73 12.56
CA LYS A 337 15.21 5.20 13.95
C LYS A 337 14.93 4.12 14.99
N ILE A 338 13.94 3.26 14.77
CA ILE A 338 13.65 2.14 15.67
C ILE A 338 14.76 1.08 15.57
N VAL A 339 15.13 0.68 14.35
CA VAL A 339 16.16 -0.34 14.15
C VAL A 339 17.51 0.14 14.70
N ARG A 340 17.94 1.38 14.41
CA ARG A 340 19.19 1.94 14.94
C ARG A 340 19.24 1.85 16.48
N ARG A 341 18.16 2.23 17.16
CA ARG A 341 18.03 2.07 18.63
C ARG A 341 18.16 0.62 19.08
N LEU A 342 17.60 -0.33 18.34
CA LEU A 342 17.75 -1.76 18.66
C LEU A 342 19.20 -2.25 18.48
N LEU A 343 19.91 -1.79 17.45
CA LEU A 343 21.27 -2.26 17.16
C LEU A 343 22.33 -1.67 18.11
N GLU A 344 22.06 -0.49 18.68
CA GLU A 344 22.93 0.22 19.65
C GLU A 344 22.75 -0.29 21.09
N ARG A 345 21.62 -0.96 21.35
CA ARG A 345 21.45 -1.79 22.55
C ARG A 345 22.11 -3.15 22.35
#